data_AF-A0A7W7S2S2-F1
#
_entry.id   AF-A0A7W7S2S2-F1
#
_cell.length_a   1.000
_cell.length_b   1.000
_cell.length_c   1.000
_cell.angle_alpha   90.00
_cell.angle_beta   90.00
_cell.angle_gamma   90.00
#
_symmetry.space_group_name_H-M   'P 1'
#
loop_
_entity.id
_entity.type
_entity.pdbx_description
1 polymer ?
#
loop_
_entity_poly.entity_id
_entity_poly.type
_entity_poly.pdbx_seq_one_letter_code
_entity_poly.pdbx_strand_id
1 'polypeptide(L)'
;MQIFKGFHRFLQTRKAAQIEAAFGVRLVCPVDEFNASRHVGDDSPAQLPPPTPERVTEFFDFLKTRIATARKYAPAARDYALFRTLYHAGLRSEECAPLDRADVHFGRGRG
;
A
#
# COMPACT_ATOMS: atom_id res chain seq x y z
N MET A 1 5.10 -5.37 -12.67
CA MET A 1 4.91 -3.90 -12.70
C MET A 1 5.33 -3.21 -14.02
N GLN A 2 6.11 -3.80 -14.93
CA GLN A 2 6.38 -3.16 -16.23
C GLN A 2 5.24 -3.31 -17.26
N ILE A 3 4.55 -4.45 -17.22
CA ILE A 3 3.51 -4.81 -18.21
C ILE A 3 2.31 -3.84 -18.15
N PHE A 4 1.88 -3.44 -16.95
CA PHE A 4 0.76 -2.49 -16.80
C PHE A 4 1.07 -1.08 -17.30
N LYS A 5 2.29 -0.58 -17.04
CA LYS A 5 2.75 0.72 -17.56
C LYS A 5 2.89 0.67 -19.08
N GLY A 6 3.47 -0.41 -19.62
CA GLY A 6 3.60 -0.63 -21.07
C GLY A 6 2.25 -0.72 -21.77
N PHE A 7 1.31 -1.46 -21.19
CA PHE A 7 -0.06 -1.59 -21.70
C PHE A 7 -0.80 -0.26 -21.66
N HIS A 8 -0.75 0.48 -20.55
CA HIS A 8 -1.41 1.79 -20.46
C HIS A 8 -0.80 2.81 -21.42
N ARG A 9 0.53 2.83 -21.54
CA ARG A 9 1.23 3.68 -22.51
C ARG A 9 0.84 3.35 -23.95
N PHE A 10 0.70 2.07 -24.28
CA PHE A 10 0.21 1.63 -25.58
C PHE A 10 -1.22 2.15 -25.82
N LEU A 11 -2.12 2.01 -24.83
CA LEU A 11 -3.49 2.51 -24.95
C LEU A 11 -3.54 4.03 -25.13
N GLN A 12 -2.76 4.80 -24.36
CA GLN A 12 -2.66 6.25 -24.53
C GLN A 12 -2.16 6.65 -25.91
N THR A 13 -1.14 5.96 -26.42
CA THR A 13 -0.47 6.35 -27.67
C THR A 13 -1.26 5.92 -28.91
N ARG A 14 -1.92 4.76 -28.85
CA ARG A 14 -2.52 4.12 -30.03
C ARG A 14 -4.04 4.04 -30.01
N LYS A 15 -4.67 4.18 -28.85
CA LYS A 15 -6.10 3.88 -28.65
C LYS A 15 -6.90 4.96 -27.92
N ALA A 16 -6.26 6.03 -27.44
CA ALA A 16 -6.93 7.09 -26.67
C ALA A 16 -8.12 7.71 -27.42
N ALA A 17 -7.93 8.13 -28.68
CA ALA A 17 -9.01 8.72 -29.48
C ALA A 17 -10.18 7.75 -29.74
N GLN A 18 -9.89 6.44 -29.89
CA GLN A 18 -10.92 5.42 -30.06
C GLN A 18 -11.71 5.17 -28.77
N ILE A 19 -11.03 5.16 -27.62
CA ILE A 19 -11.65 4.99 -26.31
C ILE A 19 -12.51 6.21 -25.97
N GLU A 20 -12.02 7.41 -26.24
CA GLU A 20 -12.79 8.64 -26.02
C GLU A 20 -14.01 8.73 -26.93
N ALA A 21 -13.89 8.36 -28.22
CA ALA A 21 -15.01 8.34 -29.14
C ALA A 21 -16.07 7.28 -28.77
N ALA A 22 -15.64 6.11 -28.28
CA ALA A 22 -16.55 5.01 -27.96
C ALA A 22 -17.23 5.16 -26.59
N PHE A 23 -16.54 5.73 -25.60
CA PHE A 23 -16.99 5.76 -24.21
C PHE A 23 -17.16 7.17 -23.63
N GLY A 24 -16.76 8.23 -24.35
CA GLY A 24 -16.85 9.61 -23.89
C GLY A 24 -15.93 9.95 -22.72
N VAL A 25 -14.98 9.07 -22.39
CA VAL A 25 -14.06 9.22 -21.25
C VAL A 25 -12.64 9.40 -21.74
N ARG A 26 -11.98 10.45 -21.26
CA ARG A 26 -10.56 10.69 -21.52
C ARG A 26 -9.70 9.67 -20.75
N LEU A 27 -8.87 8.94 -21.47
CA LEU A 27 -7.97 7.95 -20.87
C LEU A 27 -6.84 8.64 -20.07
N VAL A 28 -6.88 8.51 -18.74
CA VAL A 28 -5.81 8.96 -17.83
C VAL A 28 -5.11 7.73 -17.24
N CYS A 29 -3.79 7.81 -16.98
CA CYS A 29 -3.07 6.74 -16.29
C CYS A 29 -3.40 6.79 -14.80
N PRO A 30 -4.03 5.75 -14.23
CA PRO A 30 -4.39 5.73 -12.80
C PRO A 30 -3.18 5.38 -11.90
N VAL A 31 -2.02 5.05 -12.48
CA VAL A 31 -0.81 4.72 -11.73
C VAL A 31 -0.12 6.03 -11.35
N ASP A 32 -0.57 6.63 -10.25
CA ASP A 32 0.06 7.78 -9.62
C ASP A 32 1.44 7.41 -9.04
N GLU A 33 2.31 8.40 -8.87
CA GLU A 33 3.67 8.28 -8.29
C GLU A 33 3.65 7.63 -6.89
N PHE A 34 2.52 7.73 -6.19
CA PHE A 34 2.24 7.11 -4.89
C PHE A 34 1.84 5.63 -4.97
N ASN A 35 1.29 5.16 -6.11
CA ASN A 35 0.77 3.81 -6.28
C ASN A 35 1.58 2.97 -7.28
N ALA A 36 2.64 3.53 -7.84
CA ALA A 36 3.66 2.73 -8.50
C ALA A 36 4.43 1.96 -7.41
N SER A 37 4.09 0.69 -7.17
CA SER A 37 4.97 -0.31 -6.58
C SER A 37 6.37 -0.13 -7.18
N ARG A 38 7.23 0.61 -6.47
CA ARG A 38 8.59 0.88 -6.90
C ARG A 38 9.26 -0.48 -6.95
N HIS A 39 9.79 -0.83 -8.10
CA HIS A 39 10.57 -2.04 -8.24
C HIS A 39 11.84 -1.83 -7.43
N VAL A 40 11.82 -2.23 -6.15
CA VAL A 40 13.04 -2.43 -5.36
C VAL A 40 13.63 -3.74 -5.88
N GLY A 41 14.28 -3.65 -7.05
CA GLY A 41 15.26 -4.66 -7.45
C GLY A 41 16.57 -4.37 -6.72
N ASP A 42 17.46 -5.35 -6.65
CA ASP A 42 18.75 -5.26 -5.95
C ASP A 42 19.61 -4.05 -6.38
N ASP A 43 19.39 -3.52 -7.59
CA ASP A 43 20.12 -2.37 -8.14
C ASP A 43 19.44 -1.00 -7.96
N SER A 44 18.28 -0.93 -7.29
CA SER A 44 17.69 0.38 -6.95
C SER A 44 18.39 0.89 -5.69
N PRO A 45 19.10 2.05 -5.71
CA PRO A 45 19.62 2.60 -4.48
C PRO A 45 18.43 2.84 -3.57
N ALA A 46 18.35 2.07 -2.48
CA ALA A 46 17.43 2.34 -1.39
C ALA A 46 17.75 3.77 -0.92
N GLN A 47 17.03 4.75 -1.47
CA GLN A 47 17.31 6.17 -1.20
C GLN A 47 17.13 6.50 0.28
N LEU A 48 16.45 5.63 1.02
CA LEU A 48 16.30 5.70 2.46
C LEU A 48 16.66 4.33 3.06
N PRO A 49 17.58 4.27 4.04
CA PRO A 49 17.80 3.05 4.81
C PRO A 49 16.51 2.65 5.55
N PRO A 50 16.32 1.36 5.87
CA PRO A 50 15.22 0.93 6.71
C PRO A 50 15.24 1.71 8.04
N PRO A 51 14.07 1.99 8.64
CA PRO A 51 14.00 2.71 9.91
C PRO A 51 14.71 1.93 11.02
N THR A 52 15.33 2.63 11.95
CA THR A 52 15.97 1.97 13.10
C THR A 52 14.91 1.36 14.03
N PRO A 53 15.26 0.34 14.85
CA PRO A 53 14.35 -0.24 15.82
C PRO A 53 13.73 0.78 16.79
N GLU A 54 14.50 1.79 17.19
CA GLU A 54 14.03 2.89 18.05
C GLU A 54 12.97 3.70 17.33
N ARG A 55 13.20 4.03 16.05
CA ARG A 55 12.23 4.80 15.26
C ARG A 55 10.93 4.04 15.04
N VAL A 56 10.99 2.73 14.85
CA VAL A 56 9.82 1.86 14.77
C VAL A 56 9.07 1.83 16.10
N THR A 57 9.79 1.80 17.22
CA THR A 57 9.20 1.82 18.56
C THR A 57 8.46 3.13 18.83
N GLU A 58 9.10 4.27 18.56
CA GLU A 58 8.49 5.60 18.66
C GLU A 58 7.22 5.72 17.82
N PHE A 59 7.24 5.19 16.60
CA PHE A 59 6.08 5.19 15.72
C PHE A 59 4.88 4.43 16.33
N PHE A 60 5.12 3.25 16.90
CA PHE A 60 4.04 2.49 17.53
C PHE A 60 3.56 3.11 18.84
N ASP A 61 4.42 3.75 19.62
CA ASP A 61 4.02 4.47 20.83
C ASP A 61 3.21 5.74 20.52
N PHE A 62 3.56 6.43 19.43
CA PHE A 62 2.74 7.50 18.87
C PHE A 62 1.34 7.00 18.50
N LEU A 63 1.23 5.87 17.79
CA LEU A 63 -0.08 5.31 17.43
C LEU A 63 -0.90 4.87 18.65
N LYS A 64 -0.27 4.27 19.67
CA LYS A 64 -0.95 3.96 20.94
C LYS A 64 -1.51 5.22 21.60
N THR A 65 -0.72 6.29 21.64
CA THR A 65 -1.16 7.61 22.14
C THR A 65 -2.33 8.16 21.34
N ARG A 66 -2.32 7.99 20.01
CA ARG A 66 -3.46 8.37 19.16
C ARG A 66 -4.72 7.58 19.48
N ILE A 67 -4.63 6.27 19.71
CA ILE A 67 -5.78 5.46 20.12
C ILE A 67 -6.35 5.97 21.45
N ALA A 68 -5.49 6.23 22.43
CA ALA A 68 -5.90 6.67 23.76
C ALA A 68 -6.60 8.04 23.75
N THR A 69 -6.26 8.91 22.79
CA THR A 69 -6.76 10.29 22.71
C THR A 69 -7.75 10.53 21.58
N ALA A 70 -8.04 9.52 20.75
CA ALA A 70 -8.90 9.68 19.58
C ALA A 70 -10.36 9.93 19.96
N ARG A 71 -10.97 10.96 19.36
CA ARG A 71 -12.43 11.19 19.44
C ARG A 71 -13.24 9.98 18.96
N LYS A 72 -12.73 9.24 17.97
CA LYS A 72 -13.34 8.00 17.45
C LYS A 72 -12.32 6.88 17.55
N TYR A 73 -12.59 5.92 18.44
CA TYR A 73 -11.69 4.78 18.70
C TYR A 73 -11.49 3.89 17.47
N ALA A 74 -12.57 3.49 16.79
CA ALA A 74 -12.52 2.46 15.76
C ALA A 74 -11.56 2.77 14.59
N PRO A 75 -11.54 3.98 13.99
CA PRO A 75 -10.54 4.32 12.98
C PRO A 75 -9.10 4.29 13.49
N ALA A 76 -8.85 4.80 14.71
CA ALA A 76 -7.51 4.82 15.29
C ALA A 76 -6.98 3.41 15.60
N ALA A 77 -7.86 2.54 16.13
CA ALA A 77 -7.54 1.14 16.39
C ALA A 77 -7.29 0.36 15.09
N ARG A 78 -8.08 0.64 14.03
CA ARG A 78 -7.88 0.03 12.71
C ARG A 78 -6.52 0.38 12.12
N ASP A 79 -6.15 1.66 12.15
CA ASP A 79 -4.88 2.11 11.57
C ASP A 79 -3.70 1.48 12.33
N TYR A 80 -3.76 1.41 13.67
CA TYR A 80 -2.77 0.69 14.48
C TYR A 80 -2.66 -0.80 14.12
N ALA A 81 -3.79 -1.49 14.00
CA ALA A 81 -3.82 -2.90 13.63
C ALA A 81 -3.22 -3.12 12.24
N LEU A 82 -3.58 -2.29 11.26
CA LEU A 82 -3.03 -2.32 9.90
C LEU A 82 -1.50 -2.21 9.91
N PHE A 83 -0.96 -1.20 10.61
CA PHE A 83 0.49 -1.00 10.67
C PHE A 83 1.22 -2.12 11.44
N ARG A 84 0.62 -2.70 12.48
CA ARG A 84 1.21 -3.87 13.16
C ARG A 84 1.20 -5.12 12.27
N THR A 85 0.16 -5.32 11.48
CA THR A 85 0.08 -6.42 10.51
C THR A 85 1.15 -6.26 9.44
N LEU A 86 1.28 -5.07 8.84
CA LEU A 86 2.33 -4.77 7.86
C LEU A 86 3.73 -5.04 8.44
N TYR A 87 3.98 -4.58 9.67
CA TYR A 87 5.26 -4.75 10.35
C TYR A 87 5.64 -6.21 10.60
N HIS A 88 4.69 -7.04 11.03
CA HIS A 88 4.96 -8.43 11.38
C HIS A 88 4.94 -9.38 10.17
N ALA A 89 4.09 -9.11 9.19
CA ALA A 89 3.90 -9.99 8.04
C ALA A 89 4.73 -9.59 6.81
N GLY A 90 5.34 -8.39 6.80
CA GLY A 90 6.13 -7.89 5.67
C GLY A 90 5.32 -7.68 4.39
N LEU A 91 4.00 -7.55 4.51
CA LEU A 91 3.08 -7.40 3.38
C LEU A 91 3.29 -6.07 2.67
N ARG A 92 3.04 -6.06 1.37
CA ARG A 92 2.92 -4.83 0.59
C ARG A 92 1.59 -4.15 0.91
N SER A 93 1.52 -2.83 0.74
CA SER A 93 0.30 -2.07 0.99
C SER A 93 -0.91 -2.58 0.18
N GLU A 94 -0.67 -3.05 -1.06
CA GLU A 94 -1.68 -3.64 -1.95
C GLU A 94 -2.23 -4.99 -1.44
N GLU A 95 -1.44 -5.74 -0.68
CA GLU A 95 -1.82 -7.03 -0.10
C GLU A 95 -2.60 -6.85 1.21
N CYS A 96 -2.43 -5.71 1.89
CA CYS A 96 -3.17 -5.41 3.11
C CYS A 96 -4.56 -4.82 2.89
N ALA A 97 -4.78 -4.12 1.78
CA ALA A 97 -6.07 -3.49 1.47
C ALA A 97 -7.26 -4.48 1.41
N PRO A 98 -7.13 -5.70 0.85
CA PRO A 98 -8.24 -6.66 0.79
C PRO A 98 -8.35 -7.58 2.02
N LEU A 99 -7.52 -7.41 3.07
CA LEU A 99 -7.56 -8.30 4.23
C LEU A 99 -8.93 -8.25 4.93
N ASP A 100 -9.45 -9.43 5.24
CA ASP A 100 -10.66 -9.62 6.03
C ASP A 100 -10.37 -10.48 7.27
N ARG A 101 -11.34 -10.55 8.18
CA ARG A 101 -11.27 -11.34 9.43
C ARG A 101 -10.97 -12.81 9.17
N ALA A 102 -11.39 -13.35 8.01
CA ALA A 102 -11.15 -14.73 7.63
C ALA A 102 -9.66 -15.04 7.37
N ASP A 103 -8.86 -14.03 7.04
CA ASP A 103 -7.43 -14.18 6.74
C ASP A 103 -6.57 -14.26 8.01
N VAL A 104 -7.14 -13.93 9.16
CA VAL A 104 -6.45 -13.92 10.45
C VAL A 104 -6.63 -15.26 11.16
N HIS A 105 -5.54 -16.02 11.27
CA HIS A 105 -5.54 -17.33 11.92
C HIS A 105 -4.63 -17.35 13.15
N PHE A 106 -5.18 -17.02 14.33
CA PHE A 106 -4.43 -17.02 15.59
C PHE A 106 -3.96 -18.42 16.05
N GLY A 107 -4.60 -19.50 15.59
CA GLY A 107 -4.27 -20.88 15.97
C GLY A 107 -3.17 -21.54 15.14
N ARG A 108 -2.55 -20.83 14.19
CA ARG A 108 -1.53 -21.41 13.28
C ARG A 108 -0.08 -21.02 13.62
N GLY A 109 0.12 -20.20 14.65
CA GLY A 109 1.45 -19.92 15.20
C GLY A 109 1.88 -21.01 16.19
N ARG A 110 3.05 -21.60 15.99
CA ARG A 110 3.74 -22.36 17.05
C ARG A 110 4.51 -21.36 17.93
N GLY A 111 4.24 -21.37 19.23
CA GLY A 111 5.03 -20.68 20.27
C GLY A 111 4.28 -19.55 20.94
#